data_AF-A0A7V3XL96-F1
#
_entry.id   AF-A0A7V3XL96-F1
#
_cell.length_a   1.000
_cell.length_b   1.000
_cell.length_c   1.000
_cell.angle_alpha   90.00
_cell.angle_beta   90.00
_cell.angle_gamma   90.00
#
_symmetry.space_group_name_H-M   'P 1'
#
loop_
_entity.id
_entity.type
_entity.pdbx_description
1 polymer ?
#
loop_
_entity_poly.entity_id
_entity_poly.type
_entity_poly.pdbx_seq_one_letter_code
_entity_poly.pdbx_strand_id
1 'polypeptide(L)'
;MVHYRQMKVRELGHVSLFVRDLDAARRFYRDVLGLQETGTAKGGRIVFFSAGRHHHDVSCEVARAEGPGPQPKGVPGLYHIAFDVGTSAEDLAGARRHVEAHGLAPFGETPTSISIRDPDGNEIELYVDPGA
;
A
#
# COMPACT_ATOMS: atom_id res chain seq x y z
N MET A 1 -13.16 -27.21 15.51
CA MET A 1 -12.46 -26.63 14.35
C MET A 1 -13.12 -25.31 14.02
N VAL A 2 -12.44 -24.19 14.24
CA VAL A 2 -12.93 -22.89 13.77
C VAL A 2 -12.74 -22.86 12.26
N HIS A 3 -13.84 -22.83 11.51
CA HIS A 3 -13.78 -22.57 10.07
C HIS A 3 -13.50 -21.07 9.91
N TYR A 4 -12.23 -20.71 9.75
CA TYR A 4 -11.91 -19.36 9.29
C TYR A 4 -12.32 -19.26 7.83
N ARG A 5 -13.08 -18.20 7.50
CA ARG A 5 -13.34 -17.85 6.11
C ARG A 5 -11.98 -17.59 5.45
N GLN A 6 -11.70 -18.27 4.35
CA GLN A 6 -10.47 -18.08 3.62
C GLN A 6 -10.36 -16.62 3.20
N MET A 7 -9.21 -15.99 3.46
CA MET A 7 -8.94 -14.63 3.00
C MET A 7 -9.07 -14.59 1.48
N LYS A 8 -9.77 -13.57 0.97
CA LYS A 8 -9.93 -13.35 -0.47
C LYS A 8 -9.64 -11.89 -0.78
N VAL A 9 -8.68 -11.66 -1.67
CA VAL A 9 -8.44 -10.35 -2.26
C VAL A 9 -9.67 -9.98 -3.10
N ARG A 10 -10.20 -8.78 -2.86
CA ARG A 10 -11.30 -8.20 -3.63
C ARG A 10 -10.78 -7.54 -4.89
N GLU A 11 -9.75 -6.71 -4.72
CA GLU A 11 -9.13 -5.93 -5.80
C GLU A 11 -7.71 -5.49 -5.44
N LEU A 12 -6.98 -5.08 -6.48
CA LEU A 12 -5.76 -4.28 -6.32
C LEU A 12 -6.18 -2.86 -5.90
N GLY A 13 -5.63 -2.35 -4.80
CA GLY A 13 -5.93 -1.02 -4.29
C GLY A 13 -5.03 0.05 -4.88
N HIS A 14 -3.77 0.09 -4.44
CA HIS A 14 -2.80 1.08 -4.89
C HIS A 14 -1.39 0.53 -5.02
N VAL A 15 -0.58 1.21 -5.83
CA VAL A 15 0.86 1.01 -5.93
C VAL A 15 1.58 2.23 -5.35
N SER A 16 2.50 1.99 -4.43
CA SER A 16 3.32 3.03 -3.83
C SER A 16 4.74 2.97 -4.38
N LEU A 17 5.26 4.13 -4.74
CA LEU A 17 6.60 4.27 -5.32
C LEU A 17 7.46 5.19 -4.47
N PHE A 18 8.72 4.79 -4.30
CA PHE A 18 9.75 5.75 -3.93
C PHE A 18 10.19 6.52 -5.16
N VAL A 19 10.25 7.85 -5.04
CA VAL A 19 10.69 8.77 -6.10
C VAL A 19 11.80 9.69 -5.61
N ARG A 20 12.59 10.26 -6.54
CA ARG A 20 13.67 11.23 -6.21
C ARG A 20 13.13 12.63 -5.98
N ASP A 21 12.14 13.00 -6.77
CA ASP A 21 11.62 14.35 -6.90
C ASP A 21 10.10 14.25 -7.04
N LEU A 22 9.38 14.75 -6.05
CA LEU A 22 7.92 14.74 -6.04
C LEU A 22 7.31 15.69 -7.06
N ASP A 23 7.97 16.80 -7.37
CA ASP A 23 7.43 17.75 -8.33
C ASP A 23 7.57 17.21 -9.74
N ALA A 24 8.66 16.48 -10.03
CA ALA A 24 8.77 15.69 -11.26
C ALA A 24 7.70 14.59 -11.33
N ALA A 25 7.44 13.89 -10.23
CA ALA A 25 6.38 12.89 -10.17
C ALA A 25 5.00 13.52 -10.42
N ARG A 26 4.68 14.66 -9.78
CA ARG A 26 3.43 15.40 -10.03
C ARG A 26 3.28 15.77 -11.50
N ARG A 27 4.30 16.37 -12.11
CA ARG A 27 4.26 16.73 -13.54
C ARG A 27 3.96 15.51 -14.41
N PHE A 28 4.56 14.36 -14.09
CA PHE A 28 4.31 13.14 -14.85
C PHE A 28 2.91 12.56 -14.61
N TYR A 29 2.57 12.21 -13.37
CA TYR A 29 1.33 11.51 -13.06
C TYR A 29 0.09 12.38 -13.24
N ARG A 30 0.14 13.65 -12.85
CA ARG A 30 -0.99 14.59 -12.99
C ARG A 30 -1.04 15.21 -14.38
N ASP A 31 0.05 15.84 -14.82
CA ASP A 31 -0.02 16.69 -16.01
C ASP A 31 0.15 15.89 -17.33
N VAL A 32 0.95 14.81 -17.33
CA VAL A 32 1.14 13.97 -18.53
C VAL A 32 0.14 12.83 -18.60
N LEU A 33 -0.05 12.08 -17.50
CA LEU A 33 -0.96 10.93 -17.46
C LEU A 33 -2.41 11.29 -17.13
N GLY A 34 -2.65 12.50 -16.61
CA GLY A 34 -4.01 12.97 -16.31
C GLY A 34 -4.62 12.38 -15.04
N LEU A 35 -3.83 11.79 -14.14
CA LEU A 35 -4.34 11.32 -12.85
C LEU A 35 -4.70 12.51 -11.97
N GLN A 36 -5.76 12.36 -11.17
CA GLN A 36 -6.17 13.38 -10.22
C GLN A 36 -5.27 13.33 -8.99
N GLU A 37 -4.59 14.43 -8.65
CA GLU A 37 -3.93 14.58 -7.34
C GLU A 37 -5.00 14.71 -6.25
N THR A 38 -5.11 13.71 -5.38
CA THR A 38 -6.18 13.64 -4.36
C THR A 38 -5.75 14.13 -3.00
N GLY A 39 -4.44 14.27 -2.75
CA GLY A 39 -3.94 14.88 -1.54
C GLY A 39 -2.46 14.62 -1.28
N THR A 40 -2.03 15.02 -0.09
CA THR A 40 -0.66 14.79 0.40
C THR A 40 -0.66 14.31 1.84
N ALA A 41 0.43 13.65 2.25
CA ALA A 41 0.65 13.23 3.63
C ALA A 41 2.09 13.47 4.09
N LYS A 42 2.35 13.22 5.37
CA LYS A 42 3.67 13.38 6.04
C LYS A 42 4.31 14.76 5.75
N GLY A 43 3.51 15.83 5.81
CA GLY A 43 3.99 17.20 5.55
C GLY A 43 4.42 17.43 4.10
N GLY A 44 3.67 16.88 3.13
CA GLY A 44 3.93 17.05 1.70
C GLY A 44 4.96 16.08 1.11
N ARG A 45 5.44 15.12 1.91
CA ARG A 45 6.44 14.12 1.49
C ARG A 45 5.84 12.93 0.74
N ILE A 46 4.52 12.79 0.78
CA ILE A 46 3.76 11.84 -0.02
C ILE A 46 2.75 12.62 -0.83
N VAL A 47 2.58 12.24 -2.09
CA VAL A 47 1.47 12.68 -2.94
C VAL A 47 0.68 11.46 -3.40
N PHE A 48 -0.64 11.62 -3.48
CA PHE A 48 -1.57 10.58 -3.89
C PHE A 48 -2.25 10.96 -5.21
N PHE A 49 -2.39 9.98 -6.10
CA PHE A 49 -3.03 10.13 -7.41
C PHE A 49 -4.12 9.08 -7.61
N SER A 50 -5.24 9.48 -8.20
CA SER A 50 -6.38 8.61 -8.51
C SER A 50 -6.69 8.58 -10.01
N ALA A 51 -7.09 7.42 -10.50
CA ALA A 51 -7.69 7.17 -11.81
C ALA A 51 -9.23 7.29 -11.77
N GLY A 52 -9.81 7.64 -10.61
CA GLY A 52 -11.19 8.08 -10.45
C GLY A 52 -12.11 7.15 -9.64
N ARG A 53 -11.65 5.96 -9.24
CA ARG A 53 -12.46 5.03 -8.41
C ARG A 53 -12.04 5.03 -6.95
N HIS A 54 -10.77 4.79 -6.68
CA HIS A 54 -10.23 4.75 -5.32
C HIS A 54 -9.80 6.15 -4.89
N HIS A 55 -9.68 6.37 -3.57
CA HIS A 55 -9.06 7.60 -3.04
C HIS A 55 -7.69 7.84 -3.68
N HIS A 56 -6.94 6.77 -3.96
CA HIS A 56 -5.73 6.80 -4.78
C HIS A 56 -5.44 5.42 -5.36
N ASP A 57 -4.82 5.40 -6.53
CA ASP A 57 -4.33 4.23 -7.25
C ASP A 57 -2.79 4.21 -7.26
N VAL A 58 -2.16 5.39 -7.19
CA VAL A 58 -0.71 5.55 -7.12
C VAL A 58 -0.35 6.51 -5.99
N SER A 59 0.61 6.13 -5.14
CA SER A 59 1.26 7.05 -4.21
C SER A 59 2.74 7.21 -4.57
N CYS A 60 3.28 8.40 -4.37
CA CYS A 60 4.71 8.67 -4.52
C CYS A 60 5.24 9.26 -3.21
N GLU A 61 6.27 8.65 -2.65
CA GLU A 61 7.00 9.14 -1.46
C GLU A 61 8.45 9.47 -1.84
N VAL A 62 8.99 10.59 -1.36
CA VAL A 62 10.43 10.88 -1.56
C VAL A 62 11.26 9.82 -0.84
N ALA A 63 12.08 9.10 -1.60
CA ALA A 63 13.00 8.09 -1.07
C ALA A 63 13.90 8.70 0.02
N ARG A 64 13.93 8.09 1.22
CA ARG A 64 14.88 8.46 2.29
C ARG A 64 15.99 7.45 2.35
N ALA A 65 17.23 7.91 2.38
CA ALA A 65 18.42 7.08 2.56
C ALA A 65 18.54 6.45 3.97
N GLU A 66 17.51 5.84 4.58
CA GLU A 66 17.63 5.28 5.95
C GLU A 66 16.71 4.09 6.26
N GLY A 67 17.28 2.96 6.72
CA GLY A 67 16.62 1.82 7.38
C GLY A 67 16.64 0.48 6.59
N PRO A 68 16.35 -0.66 7.23
CA PRO A 68 16.46 -1.99 6.60
C PRO A 68 15.30 -2.30 5.62
N GLY A 69 15.60 -3.04 4.54
CA GLY A 69 14.67 -3.50 3.49
C GLY A 69 15.43 -3.99 2.23
N PRO A 70 14.82 -4.77 1.32
CA PRO A 70 15.49 -5.31 0.12
C PRO A 70 15.82 -4.22 -0.92
N GLN A 71 15.00 -3.18 -0.99
CA GLN A 71 15.37 -1.91 -1.63
C GLN A 71 16.13 -1.09 -0.59
N PRO A 72 17.34 -0.58 -0.88
CA PRO A 72 17.94 0.44 -0.03
C PRO A 72 16.92 1.58 0.05
N LYS A 73 16.40 1.84 1.25
CA LYS A 73 15.62 3.05 1.48
C LYS A 73 16.52 4.17 0.96
N GLY A 74 16.10 4.88 -0.09
CA GLY A 74 16.91 5.88 -0.81
C GLY A 74 17.02 5.67 -2.32
N VAL A 75 16.63 4.51 -2.86
CA VAL A 75 16.58 4.27 -4.32
C VAL A 75 15.14 4.37 -4.82
N PRO A 76 14.89 5.05 -5.95
CA PRO A 76 13.57 5.07 -6.57
C PRO A 76 13.16 3.68 -7.04
N GLY A 77 11.88 3.35 -6.90
CA GLY A 77 11.38 2.04 -7.28
C GLY A 77 10.07 1.70 -6.57
N LEU A 78 9.65 0.45 -6.71
CA LEU A 78 8.50 -0.08 -6.01
C LEU A 78 8.74 0.02 -4.49
N TYR A 79 7.82 0.69 -3.79
CA TYR A 79 7.77 0.66 -2.34
C TYR A 79 6.88 -0.50 -1.89
N HIS A 80 5.59 -0.44 -2.19
CA HIS A 80 4.65 -1.50 -1.83
C HIS A 80 3.47 -1.58 -2.79
N ILE A 81 2.77 -2.72 -2.74
CA ILE A 81 1.51 -2.97 -3.44
C ILE A 81 0.43 -3.23 -2.40
N ALA A 82 -0.74 -2.63 -2.55
CA ALA A 82 -1.85 -2.81 -1.63
C ALA A 82 -3.01 -3.60 -2.25
N PHE A 83 -3.61 -4.48 -1.46
CA PHE A 83 -4.80 -5.26 -1.83
C PHE A 83 -5.92 -5.05 -0.81
N ASP A 84 -7.13 -4.81 -1.31
CA ASP A 84 -8.34 -4.77 -0.50
C ASP A 84 -8.76 -6.19 -0.15
N VAL A 85 -8.95 -6.46 1.15
CA VAL A 85 -9.38 -7.74 1.69
C VAL A 85 -10.75 -7.69 2.40
N GLY A 86 -11.43 -6.54 2.44
CA GLY A 86 -12.72 -6.42 3.10
C GLY A 86 -13.14 -4.99 3.44
N THR A 87 -14.23 -4.83 4.18
CA THR A 87 -14.74 -3.51 4.60
C THR A 87 -14.69 -3.29 6.11
N SER A 88 -14.35 -4.33 6.88
CA SER A 88 -14.50 -4.31 8.33
C SER A 88 -13.22 -4.69 9.06
N ALA A 89 -13.12 -4.26 10.33
CA ALA A 89 -12.04 -4.69 11.21
C ALA A 89 -12.00 -6.21 11.41
N GLU A 90 -13.15 -6.90 11.31
CA GLU A 90 -13.19 -8.37 11.37
C GLU A 90 -12.59 -9.01 10.11
N ASP A 91 -12.79 -8.42 8.93
CA ASP A 91 -12.14 -8.89 7.71
C ASP A 91 -10.61 -8.74 7.81
N LEU A 92 -10.13 -7.60 8.34
CA LEU A 92 -8.70 -7.38 8.58
C LEU A 92 -8.14 -8.37 9.61
N ALA A 93 -8.87 -8.61 10.71
CA ALA A 93 -8.50 -9.61 11.71
C ALA A 93 -8.49 -11.03 11.12
N GLY A 94 -9.42 -11.34 10.21
CA GLY A 94 -9.46 -12.58 9.44
C GLY A 94 -8.25 -12.74 8.53
N ALA A 95 -7.88 -11.69 7.79
CA ALA A 95 -6.70 -11.66 6.94
C ALA A 95 -5.41 -11.86 7.75
N ARG A 96 -5.28 -11.20 8.90
CA ARG A 96 -4.17 -11.40 9.85
C ARG A 96 -4.03 -12.87 10.26
N ARG A 97 -5.12 -13.47 10.77
CA ARG A 97 -5.11 -14.88 11.18
C ARG A 97 -4.75 -15.80 10.03
N HIS A 98 -5.23 -15.49 8.81
CA HIS A 98 -4.92 -16.26 7.62
C HIS A 98 -3.42 -16.23 7.29
N VAL A 99 -2.80 -15.05 7.25
CA VAL A 99 -1.37 -14.95 6.88
C VAL A 99 -0.45 -15.52 7.98
N GLU A 100 -0.79 -15.32 9.25
CA GLU A 100 -0.04 -15.89 10.39
C GLU A 100 -0.11 -17.42 10.41
N ALA A 101 -1.28 -18.00 10.08
CA ALA A 101 -1.43 -19.46 9.94
C ALA A 101 -0.58 -20.06 8.80
N HIS A 102 -0.13 -19.23 7.85
CA HIS A 102 0.79 -19.61 6.78
C HIS A 102 2.24 -19.17 7.03
N GLY A 103 2.58 -18.79 8.27
CA GLY A 103 3.95 -18.47 8.67
C GLY A 103 4.42 -17.07 8.28
N LEU A 104 3.53 -16.20 7.82
CA LEU A 104 3.84 -14.81 7.51
C LEU A 104 3.54 -13.93 8.73
N ALA A 105 4.57 -13.29 9.28
CA ALA A 105 4.43 -12.34 10.38
C ALA A 105 4.23 -10.92 9.84
N PRO A 106 3.10 -10.24 10.15
CA PRO A 106 2.94 -8.83 9.82
C PRO A 106 3.99 -7.95 10.51
N PHE A 107 4.49 -6.93 9.82
CA PHE A 107 5.55 -6.04 10.32
C PHE A 107 5.20 -4.54 10.31
N GLY A 108 4.09 -4.17 9.68
CA GLY A 108 3.54 -2.82 9.67
C GLY A 108 2.04 -2.89 9.93
N GLU A 109 1.49 -1.93 10.67
CA GLU A 109 0.07 -1.91 11.00
C GLU A 109 -0.46 -0.49 11.15
N THR A 110 -1.66 -0.28 10.62
CA THR A 110 -2.50 0.90 10.87
C THR A 110 -3.87 0.40 11.36
N PRO A 111 -4.78 1.29 11.79
CA PRO A 111 -6.12 0.86 12.17
C PRO A 111 -6.90 0.11 11.07
N THR A 112 -6.51 0.25 9.80
CA THR A 112 -7.23 -0.31 8.65
C THR A 112 -6.35 -1.18 7.74
N SER A 113 -5.10 -1.47 8.13
CA SER A 113 -4.19 -2.26 7.28
C SER A 113 -3.12 -3.00 8.08
N ILE A 114 -2.57 -4.05 7.46
CA ILE A 114 -1.37 -4.76 7.91
C ILE A 114 -0.41 -4.94 6.72
N SER A 115 0.90 -4.95 6.99
CA SER A 115 1.94 -5.18 5.98
C SER A 115 2.63 -6.51 6.19
N ILE A 116 2.80 -7.28 5.12
CA ILE A 116 3.54 -8.56 5.07
C ILE A 116 4.59 -8.52 3.96
N ARG A 117 5.47 -9.51 3.93
CA ARG A 117 6.42 -9.73 2.82
C ARG A 117 5.98 -10.90 1.97
N ASP A 118 6.11 -10.74 0.66
CA ASP A 118 6.02 -11.85 -0.28
C ASP A 118 7.32 -12.70 -0.25
N PRO A 119 7.41 -13.81 -1.01
CA PRO A 119 8.60 -14.66 -1.03
C PRO A 119 9.91 -13.96 -1.44
N ASP A 120 9.83 -12.89 -2.22
CA ASP A 120 10.99 -12.12 -2.69
C ASP A 120 11.26 -10.88 -1.81
N GLY A 121 10.48 -10.69 -0.75
CA GLY A 121 10.65 -9.62 0.23
C GLY A 121 9.93 -8.32 -0.11
N ASN A 122 9.13 -8.27 -1.19
CA ASN A 122 8.32 -7.11 -1.54
C ASN A 122 7.29 -6.84 -0.44
N GLU A 123 7.05 -5.56 -0.14
CA GLU A 123 6.04 -5.16 0.83
C GLU A 123 4.64 -5.23 0.21
N ILE A 124 3.78 -6.01 0.85
CA ILE A 124 2.37 -6.14 0.51
C ILE A 124 1.54 -5.57 1.66
N GLU A 125 0.72 -4.57 1.35
CA GLU A 125 -0.27 -4.03 2.27
C GLU A 125 -1.61 -4.74 2.05
N LEU A 126 -2.18 -5.31 3.11
CA LEU A 126 -3.54 -5.81 3.12
C LEU A 126 -4.38 -4.81 3.89
N TYR A 127 -5.37 -4.20 3.24
CA TYR A 127 -6.19 -3.17 3.86
C TYR A 127 -7.68 -3.47 3.72
N VAL A 128 -8.47 -2.77 4.53
CA VAL A 128 -9.92 -2.76 4.42
C VAL A 128 -10.39 -1.35 4.11
N ASP A 129 -11.36 -1.23 3.21
CA ASP A 129 -12.01 0.03 2.85
C ASP A 129 -13.47 0.03 3.30
N PRO A 130 -13.82 0.71 4.40
CA PRO A 130 -15.20 0.82 4.86
C PRO A 130 -16.12 1.56 3.88
N GLY A 131 -15.56 2.30 2.92
CA GLY A 131 -16.29 3.13 1.95
C GLY A 131 -16.50 2.48 0.57
N ALA A 132 -15.99 1.26 0.35
CA ALA A 132 -16.10 0.53 -0.90
C ALA A 132 -17.37 -0.33 -1.01
#